data_AF-A0A9D5MPI6-F1
#
_entry.id   AF-A0A9D5MPI6-F1
#
_cell.length_a   1.000
_cell.length_b   1.000
_cell.length_c   1.000
_cell.angle_alpha   90.00
_cell.angle_beta   90.00
_cell.angle_gamma   90.00
#
_symmetry.space_group_name_H-M   'P 1'
#
loop_
_entity.id
_entity.type
_entity.pdbx_description
1 polymer ?
#
loop_
_entity_poly.entity_id
_entity_poly.type
_entity_poly.pdbx_seq_one_letter_code
_entity_poly.pdbx_strand_id
1 'polypeptide(L)'
;MKRKVNVIEDLDGNKIVFIHDIRFKGKRSVDWKDVEAYLRQYVGEIYTIEDTRDMVYIGKDLPDEYAHSKYTKILKGTNAKAKANATQGLPEIIEIAVGKAYKRNFKDKHNKDAKFGWYRYDSRFALPIFGEKGEIERYNVFSVVMVVRHAENGKMYLYDIMDIKKETSTLFQS
;
A
#
# COMPACT_ATOMS: atom_id res chain seq x y z
N MET A 1 -10.70 -1.65 15.31
CA MET A 1 -11.15 -0.80 14.18
C MET A 1 -11.96 -1.65 13.20
N LYS A 2 -13.18 -1.22 12.81
CA LYS A 2 -13.98 -1.95 11.81
C LYS A 2 -13.60 -1.46 10.41
N ARG A 3 -12.96 -2.32 9.62
CA ARG A 3 -12.56 -2.06 8.22
C ARG A 3 -13.50 -2.83 7.30
N LYS A 4 -13.93 -2.22 6.19
CA LYS A 4 -14.67 -2.92 5.13
C LYS A 4 -13.72 -3.21 3.98
N VAL A 5 -12.99 -4.31 4.12
CA VAL A 5 -11.99 -4.75 3.16
C VAL A 5 -12.24 -6.22 2.84
N ASN A 6 -12.15 -6.59 1.56
CA ASN A 6 -12.22 -7.97 1.10
C ASN A 6 -11.07 -8.23 0.12
N VAL A 7 -10.65 -9.47 -0.01
CA VAL A 7 -9.73 -9.91 -1.07
C VAL A 7 -10.54 -10.73 -2.07
N ILE A 8 -10.40 -10.41 -3.35
CA ILE A 8 -10.99 -11.20 -4.44
C ILE A 8 -9.91 -11.58 -5.45
N GLU A 9 -10.16 -12.57 -6.27
CA GLU A 9 -9.29 -12.95 -7.39
C GLU A 9 -9.91 -12.45 -8.70
N ASP A 10 -9.07 -11.97 -9.62
CA ASP A 10 -9.48 -11.70 -11.00
C ASP A 10 -9.52 -12.99 -11.84
N LEU A 11 -9.86 -12.86 -13.12
CA LEU A 11 -9.99 -14.00 -14.04
C LEU A 11 -8.69 -14.80 -14.23
N ASP A 12 -7.55 -14.16 -13.98
CA ASP A 12 -6.23 -14.76 -14.09
C ASP A 12 -5.75 -15.33 -12.74
N GLY A 13 -6.59 -15.30 -11.71
CA GLY A 13 -6.27 -15.75 -10.35
C GLY A 13 -5.44 -14.76 -9.53
N ASN A 14 -5.24 -13.52 -10.01
CA ASN A 14 -4.50 -12.52 -9.26
C ASN A 14 -5.38 -11.88 -8.19
N LYS A 15 -4.88 -11.82 -6.96
CA LYS A 15 -5.58 -11.22 -5.83
C LYS A 15 -5.62 -9.70 -5.92
N ILE A 16 -6.74 -9.12 -5.49
CA ILE A 16 -6.98 -7.68 -5.41
C ILE A 16 -7.68 -7.35 -4.10
N VAL A 17 -7.15 -6.37 -3.36
CA VAL A 17 -7.76 -5.89 -2.11
C VAL A 17 -8.84 -4.84 -2.39
N PHE A 18 -10.11 -5.16 -2.17
CA PHE A 18 -11.24 -4.26 -2.31
C PHE A 18 -11.49 -3.49 -1.02
N ILE A 19 -11.32 -2.17 -1.05
CA ILE A 19 -11.58 -1.30 0.10
C ILE A 19 -12.91 -0.58 -0.15
N HIS A 20 -13.96 -0.95 0.58
CA HIS A 20 -15.33 -0.52 0.26
C HIS A 20 -15.69 0.90 0.72
N ASP A 21 -14.87 1.50 1.59
CA ASP A 21 -15.08 2.85 2.08
C ASP A 21 -13.90 3.76 1.70
N ILE A 22 -14.20 5.00 1.30
CA ILE A 22 -13.18 6.05 1.16
C ILE A 22 -13.14 6.83 2.45
N ARG A 23 -12.13 6.60 3.30
CA ARG A 23 -11.94 7.35 4.54
C ARG A 23 -11.36 8.73 4.27
N PHE A 24 -10.33 8.81 3.43
CA PHE A 24 -9.64 10.07 3.12
C PHE A 24 -10.27 10.68 1.86
N LYS A 25 -11.37 11.44 2.06
CA LYS A 25 -12.26 11.96 1.00
C LYS A 25 -11.88 13.34 0.43
N GLY A 26 -10.78 13.95 0.86
CA GLY A 26 -10.44 15.34 0.55
C GLY A 26 -10.57 15.69 -0.94
N LYS A 27 -11.49 16.62 -1.28
CA LYS A 27 -11.78 17.04 -2.66
C LYS A 27 -10.63 17.84 -3.30
N ARG A 28 -9.81 18.52 -2.49
CA ARG A 28 -8.68 19.37 -2.95
C ARG A 28 -7.31 18.77 -2.64
N SER A 29 -7.14 18.18 -1.46
CA SER A 29 -5.89 17.53 -1.03
C SER A 29 -6.18 16.53 0.10
N VAL A 30 -5.30 15.53 0.22
CA VAL A 30 -5.29 14.59 1.35
C VAL A 30 -4.69 15.28 2.58
N ASP A 31 -5.33 15.13 3.74
CA ASP A 31 -4.69 15.45 5.02
C ASP A 31 -3.80 14.28 5.44
N TRP A 32 -2.49 14.43 5.24
CA TRP A 32 -1.52 13.39 5.54
C TRP A 32 -1.32 13.18 7.04
N LYS A 33 -1.69 14.13 7.91
CA LYS A 33 -1.63 13.94 9.36
C LYS A 33 -2.65 12.91 9.81
N ASP A 34 -3.85 12.93 9.22
CA ASP A 34 -4.89 11.93 9.48
C ASP A 34 -4.47 10.54 8.98
N VAL A 35 -3.80 10.47 7.83
CA VAL A 35 -3.25 9.21 7.29
C VAL A 35 -2.18 8.64 8.22
N GLU A 36 -1.27 9.49 8.70
CA GLU A 36 -0.23 9.12 9.65
C GLU A 36 -0.82 8.63 10.98
N ALA A 37 -1.82 9.34 11.53
CA ALA A 37 -2.54 8.93 12.72
C ALA A 37 -3.29 7.60 12.54
N TYR A 38 -3.81 7.34 11.35
CA TYR A 38 -4.43 6.06 11.02
C TYR A 38 -3.40 4.91 10.99
N LEU A 39 -2.27 5.11 10.32
CA LEU A 39 -1.20 4.12 10.21
C LEU A 39 -0.58 3.75 11.56
N ARG A 40 -0.52 4.68 12.53
CA ARG A 40 -0.04 4.40 13.89
C ARG A 40 -0.75 3.22 14.57
N GLN A 41 -1.98 2.93 14.20
CA GLN A 41 -2.75 1.80 14.76
C GLN A 41 -2.19 0.43 14.36
N TYR A 42 -1.40 0.36 13.28
CA TYR A 42 -0.75 -0.89 12.85
C TYR A 42 0.68 -1.03 13.39
N VAL A 43 1.23 -0.02 14.05
CA VAL A 43 2.63 -0.06 14.52
C VAL A 43 2.80 -1.18 15.55
N GLY A 44 3.78 -2.06 15.31
CA GLY A 44 4.04 -3.25 16.11
C GLY A 44 3.42 -4.52 15.55
N GLU A 45 2.47 -4.41 14.62
CA GLU A 45 1.87 -5.57 13.94
C GLU A 45 2.83 -6.23 12.94
N ILE A 46 2.52 -7.48 12.60
CA ILE A 46 3.30 -8.32 11.69
C ILE A 46 2.34 -9.03 10.75
N TYR A 47 2.63 -8.98 9.46
CA TYR A 47 1.87 -9.69 8.43
C TYR A 47 2.78 -10.60 7.62
N THR A 48 2.25 -11.71 7.13
CA THR A 48 3.02 -12.68 6.35
C THR A 48 2.60 -12.61 4.90
N ILE A 49 3.56 -12.40 4.01
CA ILE A 49 3.31 -12.49 2.56
C ILE A 49 3.03 -13.96 2.22
N GLU A 50 1.88 -14.26 1.60
CA GLU A 50 1.46 -15.64 1.34
C GLU A 50 2.41 -16.36 0.36
N ASP A 51 2.85 -15.64 -0.69
CA ASP A 51 3.70 -16.13 -1.78
C ASP A 51 5.09 -16.57 -1.29
N THR A 52 5.75 -15.72 -0.50
CA THR A 52 7.14 -15.94 -0.08
C THR A 52 7.32 -16.37 1.36
N ARG A 53 6.25 -16.29 2.17
CA ARG A 53 6.26 -16.46 3.63
C ARG A 53 7.14 -15.48 4.38
N ASP A 54 7.52 -14.37 3.74
CA ASP A 54 8.25 -13.29 4.41
C ASP A 54 7.37 -12.62 5.48
N MET A 55 7.89 -12.49 6.69
CA MET A 55 7.23 -11.76 7.78
C MET A 55 7.60 -10.27 7.71
N VAL A 56 6.61 -9.43 7.42
CA VAL A 56 6.75 -7.98 7.28
C VAL A 56 6.21 -7.29 8.53
N TYR A 57 7.11 -6.59 9.22
CA TYR A 57 6.83 -5.83 10.43
C TYR A 57 6.40 -4.40 10.08
N ILE A 58 5.46 -3.86 10.84
CA ILE A 58 5.09 -2.45 10.78
C ILE A 58 5.90 -1.66 11.81
N GLY A 59 6.93 -0.96 11.32
CA GLY A 59 7.81 -0.14 12.14
C GLY A 59 7.20 1.20 12.57
N LYS A 60 7.71 1.77 13.66
CA LYS A 60 7.30 3.10 14.18
C LYS A 60 7.58 4.25 13.21
N ASP A 61 8.48 4.03 12.26
CA ASP A 61 8.90 4.94 11.21
C ASP A 61 7.95 4.94 9.99
N LEU A 62 7.20 3.85 9.77
CA LEU A 62 6.31 3.75 8.61
C LEU A 62 5.31 4.91 8.51
N PRO A 63 4.58 5.33 9.57
CA PRO A 63 3.61 6.41 9.43
C PRO A 63 4.23 7.71 8.90
N ASP A 64 5.39 8.10 9.43
CA ASP A 64 6.10 9.31 9.03
C ASP A 64 6.64 9.19 7.60
N GLU A 65 7.31 8.08 7.26
CA GLU A 65 7.82 7.84 5.91
C GLU A 65 6.68 7.85 4.89
N TYR A 66 5.59 7.12 5.16
CA TYR A 66 4.45 6.99 4.24
C TYR A 66 3.80 8.35 3.94
N ALA A 67 3.70 9.22 4.94
CA ALA A 67 3.05 10.54 4.83
C ALA A 67 3.98 11.62 4.25
N HIS A 68 5.30 11.54 4.48
CA HIS A 68 6.23 12.64 4.22
C HIS A 68 7.36 12.31 3.25
N SER A 69 7.37 11.11 2.64
CA SER A 69 8.36 10.72 1.64
C SER A 69 8.38 11.67 0.44
N LYS A 70 9.53 11.73 -0.26
CA LYS A 70 9.64 12.49 -1.52
C LYS A 70 8.60 12.04 -2.54
N TYR A 71 8.31 10.74 -2.58
CA TYR A 71 7.28 10.17 -3.44
C TYR A 71 5.89 10.69 -3.04
N THR A 72 5.53 10.66 -1.75
CA THR A 72 4.23 11.16 -1.29
C THR A 72 4.03 12.64 -1.59
N LYS A 73 5.06 13.47 -1.44
CA LYS A 73 4.99 14.92 -1.70
C LYS A 73 4.68 15.29 -3.15
N ILE A 74 5.09 14.46 -4.11
CA ILE A 74 4.82 14.69 -5.54
C ILE A 74 3.47 14.15 -5.99
N LEU A 75 2.81 13.29 -5.20
CA LEU A 75 1.49 12.76 -5.56
C LEU A 75 0.42 13.85 -5.52
N LYS A 76 -0.47 13.80 -6.51
CA LYS A 76 -1.62 14.71 -6.66
C LYS A 76 -2.88 13.94 -7.05
N GLY A 77 -4.03 14.56 -6.82
CA GLY A 77 -5.34 14.09 -7.27
C GLY A 77 -5.62 12.63 -6.91
N THR A 78 -6.00 11.83 -7.93
CA THR A 78 -6.40 10.43 -7.77
C THR A 78 -5.32 9.58 -7.10
N ASN A 79 -4.04 9.76 -7.43
CA ASN A 79 -2.98 8.91 -6.88
C ASN A 79 -2.69 9.22 -5.41
N ALA A 80 -2.75 10.49 -5.01
CA ALA A 80 -2.63 10.86 -3.59
C ALA A 80 -3.79 10.26 -2.78
N LYS A 81 -5.02 10.37 -3.29
CA LYS A 81 -6.20 9.75 -2.68
C LYS A 81 -6.09 8.23 -2.62
N ALA A 82 -5.58 7.61 -3.68
CA ALA A 82 -5.38 6.17 -3.75
C ALA A 82 -4.38 5.70 -2.67
N LYS A 83 -3.22 6.34 -2.59
CA LYS A 83 -2.22 6.09 -1.54
C LYS A 83 -2.81 6.21 -0.14
N ALA A 84 -3.46 7.33 0.15
CA ALA A 84 -4.05 7.56 1.46
C ALA A 84 -5.02 6.44 1.87
N ASN A 85 -5.90 6.02 0.95
CA ASN A 85 -6.92 5.02 1.24
C ASN A 85 -6.39 3.58 1.20
N ALA A 86 -5.25 3.31 0.55
CA ALA A 86 -4.58 2.01 0.61
C ALA A 86 -4.23 1.60 2.04
N THR A 87 -3.96 2.56 2.94
CA THR A 87 -3.72 2.30 4.37
C THR A 87 -4.85 1.54 5.07
N GLN A 88 -6.08 1.63 4.56
CA GLN A 88 -7.21 0.87 5.09
C GLN A 88 -7.10 -0.64 4.80
N GLY A 89 -6.50 -1.02 3.67
CA GLY A 89 -6.27 -2.42 3.29
C GLY A 89 -4.83 -2.87 3.50
N LEU A 90 -4.06 -2.18 4.35
CA LEU A 90 -2.62 -2.42 4.50
C LEU A 90 -2.27 -3.88 4.83
N PRO A 91 -2.94 -4.54 5.81
CA PRO A 91 -2.71 -5.96 6.10
C PRO A 91 -2.86 -6.84 4.87
N GLU A 92 -4.00 -6.72 4.19
CA GLU A 92 -4.34 -7.57 3.05
C GLU A 92 -3.42 -7.27 1.85
N ILE A 93 -3.05 -6.00 1.64
CA ILE A 93 -2.10 -5.60 0.57
C ILE A 93 -0.75 -6.27 0.79
N ILE A 94 -0.30 -6.42 2.03
CA ILE A 94 0.93 -7.13 2.38
C ILE A 94 0.78 -8.63 2.14
N GLU A 95 -0.31 -9.21 2.64
CA GLU A 95 -0.55 -10.67 2.57
C GLU A 95 -0.59 -11.17 1.11
N ILE A 96 -1.21 -10.41 0.20
CA ILE A 96 -1.33 -10.79 -1.21
C ILE A 96 -0.13 -10.40 -2.08
N ALA A 97 0.93 -9.82 -1.49
CA ALA A 97 2.05 -9.31 -2.27
C ALA A 97 2.83 -10.44 -2.97
N VAL A 98 3.33 -10.18 -4.17
CA VAL A 98 4.04 -11.17 -5.01
C VAL A 98 5.29 -10.55 -5.65
N GLY A 99 6.06 -11.34 -6.39
CA GLY A 99 7.11 -10.80 -7.28
C GLY A 99 8.31 -10.23 -6.53
N LYS A 100 8.76 -10.91 -5.46
CA LYS A 100 9.90 -10.48 -4.63
C LYS A 100 11.14 -10.16 -5.49
N ALA A 101 11.54 -8.90 -5.50
CA ALA A 101 12.73 -8.44 -6.19
C ALA A 101 13.73 -7.80 -5.21
N TYR A 102 14.98 -8.25 -5.24
CA TYR A 102 16.04 -7.74 -4.38
C TYR A 102 16.75 -6.52 -5.00
N LYS A 103 17.07 -5.53 -4.16
CA LYS A 103 17.94 -4.41 -4.50
C LYS A 103 18.96 -4.17 -3.38
N ARG A 104 20.25 -4.23 -3.73
CA ARG A 104 21.34 -3.91 -2.80
C ARG A 104 21.24 -2.45 -2.34
N ASN A 105 21.51 -2.21 -1.05
CA ASN A 105 21.64 -0.85 -0.55
C ASN A 105 23.01 -0.28 -0.97
N PHE A 106 22.99 0.85 -1.68
CA PHE A 106 24.20 1.58 -2.13
C PHE A 106 24.38 2.92 -1.40
N LYS A 107 23.55 3.23 -0.40
CA LYS A 107 23.58 4.52 0.31
C LYS A 107 24.01 4.32 1.75
N ASP A 108 25.09 5.01 2.13
CA ASP A 108 25.69 4.94 3.47
C ASP A 108 24.71 5.30 4.60
N LYS A 109 23.76 6.20 4.32
CA LYS A 109 22.75 6.66 5.28
C LYS A 109 21.76 5.57 5.76
N HIS A 110 21.75 4.38 5.16
CA HIS A 110 20.87 3.27 5.55
C HIS A 110 21.64 1.99 5.93
N ASN A 111 22.93 2.08 6.25
CA ASN A 111 23.76 0.90 6.49
C ASN A 111 23.31 0.04 7.70
N LYS A 112 22.59 0.63 8.67
CA LYS A 112 21.97 -0.13 9.78
C LYS A 112 20.52 -0.51 9.48
N ASP A 113 19.75 0.44 8.94
CA ASP A 113 18.31 0.32 8.70
C ASP A 113 17.92 -0.62 7.56
N ALA A 114 18.82 -0.82 6.59
CA ALA A 114 18.67 -1.72 5.46
C ALA A 114 19.98 -2.49 5.22
N LYS A 115 20.59 -2.99 6.30
CA LYS A 115 21.89 -3.68 6.29
C LYS A 115 21.94 -4.81 5.27
N PHE A 116 20.85 -5.58 5.17
CA PHE A 116 20.76 -6.69 4.23
C PHE A 116 20.14 -6.28 2.88
N GLY A 117 19.78 -5.00 2.72
CA GLY A 117 19.26 -4.43 1.49
C GLY A 117 17.75 -4.18 1.52
N TRP A 118 17.20 -4.04 0.32
CA TRP A 118 15.80 -3.68 0.07
C TRP A 118 15.14 -4.76 -0.76
N TYR A 119 13.87 -5.03 -0.47
CA TYR A 119 13.01 -5.90 -1.26
C TYR A 119 11.84 -5.10 -1.79
N ARG A 120 11.43 -5.41 -3.01
CA ARG A 120 10.23 -4.89 -3.66
C ARG A 120 9.25 -6.02 -3.88
N TYR A 121 7.99 -5.76 -3.64
CA TYR A 121 6.89 -6.68 -3.95
C TYR A 121 5.80 -5.90 -4.68
N ASP A 122 5.16 -6.56 -5.63
CA ASP A 122 4.01 -6.02 -6.33
C ASP A 122 2.73 -6.42 -5.58
N SER A 123 1.76 -5.51 -5.53
CA SER A 123 0.45 -5.77 -4.93
C SER A 123 -0.62 -4.90 -5.61
N ARG A 124 -1.90 -5.18 -5.32
CA ARG A 124 -3.04 -4.53 -5.98
C ARG A 124 -4.17 -4.24 -5.01
N PHE A 125 -4.80 -3.09 -5.19
CA PHE A 125 -6.01 -2.73 -4.43
C PHE A 125 -7.01 -1.97 -5.29
N ALA A 126 -8.27 -1.99 -4.88
CA ALA A 126 -9.38 -1.38 -5.58
C ALA A 126 -10.11 -0.39 -4.67
N LEU A 127 -10.43 0.78 -5.23
CA LEU A 127 -11.21 1.83 -4.56
C LEU A 127 -12.53 2.10 -5.29
N PRO A 128 -13.65 2.26 -4.55
CA PRO A 128 -14.94 2.56 -5.13
C PRO A 128 -14.97 4.00 -5.65
N ILE A 129 -15.67 4.15 -6.76
CA ILE A 129 -16.16 5.42 -7.26
C ILE A 129 -17.65 5.47 -6.97
N PHE A 130 -18.05 6.52 -6.27
CA PHE A 130 -19.43 6.74 -5.89
C PHE A 130 -20.10 7.67 -6.89
N GLY A 131 -21.34 7.33 -7.26
CA GLY A 131 -22.23 8.17 -8.05
C GLY A 131 -22.82 9.31 -7.22
N GLU A 132 -23.71 10.08 -7.84
CA GLU A 132 -24.32 11.26 -7.20
C GLU A 132 -25.21 10.92 -6.00
N LYS A 133 -25.81 9.72 -5.98
CA LYS A 133 -26.69 9.26 -4.89
C LYS A 133 -25.93 8.50 -3.81
N GLY A 134 -24.59 8.44 -3.90
CA GLY A 134 -23.72 7.76 -2.93
C GLY A 134 -23.67 6.23 -3.08
N GLU A 135 -24.23 5.70 -4.16
CA GLU A 135 -24.08 4.31 -4.60
C GLU A 135 -22.70 4.08 -5.21
N ILE A 136 -22.18 2.85 -5.14
CA ILE A 136 -20.93 2.47 -5.80
C ILE A 136 -21.24 2.23 -7.28
N GLU A 137 -20.68 3.03 -8.18
CA GLU A 137 -20.80 2.85 -9.63
C GLU A 137 -19.81 1.81 -10.15
N ARG A 138 -18.56 1.86 -9.66
CA ARG A 138 -17.47 0.99 -10.10
C ARG A 138 -16.32 1.00 -9.11
N TYR A 139 -15.35 0.13 -9.35
CA TYR A 139 -14.05 0.15 -8.69
C TYR A 139 -12.95 0.56 -9.67
N ASN A 140 -12.03 1.41 -9.22
CA ASN A 140 -10.76 1.61 -9.89
C ASN A 140 -9.71 0.72 -9.22
N VAL A 141 -9.08 -0.15 -10.00
CA VAL A 141 -7.95 -0.98 -9.55
C VAL A 141 -6.65 -0.19 -9.68
N PHE A 142 -5.74 -0.39 -8.72
CA PHE A 142 -4.42 0.20 -8.68
C PHE A 142 -3.38 -0.88 -8.41
N SER A 143 -2.32 -0.88 -9.20
CA SER A 143 -1.10 -1.61 -8.90
C SER A 143 -0.16 -0.74 -8.07
N VAL A 144 0.58 -1.37 -7.15
CA VAL A 144 1.53 -0.72 -6.26
C VAL A 144 2.79 -1.55 -6.09
N VAL A 145 3.85 -0.88 -5.63
CA VAL A 145 5.08 -1.53 -5.20
C VAL A 145 5.25 -1.29 -3.71
N MET A 146 5.28 -2.37 -2.93
CA MET A 146 5.72 -2.33 -1.54
C MET A 146 7.25 -2.30 -1.49
N VAL A 147 7.81 -1.37 -0.72
CA VAL A 147 9.24 -1.30 -0.42
C VAL A 147 9.45 -1.80 1.00
N VAL A 148 10.25 -2.85 1.14
CA VAL A 148 10.54 -3.49 2.42
C VAL A 148 12.04 -3.41 2.69
N ARG A 149 12.43 -2.89 3.86
CA ARG A 149 13.83 -2.84 4.31
C ARG A 149 14.16 -4.07 5.13
N HIS A 150 15.33 -4.67 4.90
CA HIS A 150 15.83 -5.76 5.73
C HIS A 150 16.92 -5.23 6.67
N ALA A 151 16.53 -5.05 7.93
CA ALA A 151 17.32 -4.36 8.94
C ALA A 151 18.36 -5.28 9.60
N GLU A 152 19.33 -4.68 10.29
CA GLU A 152 20.42 -5.40 10.98
C GLU A 152 19.96 -6.46 11.98
N ASN A 153 18.78 -6.30 12.58
CA ASN A 153 18.19 -7.27 13.49
C ASN A 153 17.56 -8.50 12.80
N GLY A 154 17.74 -8.63 11.47
CA GLY A 154 17.20 -9.73 10.66
C GLY A 154 15.72 -9.61 10.33
N LYS A 155 15.05 -8.51 10.71
CA LYS A 155 13.63 -8.29 10.45
C LYS A 155 13.41 -7.47 9.19
N MET A 156 12.32 -7.79 8.50
CA MET A 156 11.85 -7.08 7.32
C MET A 156 10.76 -6.08 7.72
N TYR A 157 10.96 -4.80 7.45
CA TYR A 157 10.00 -3.74 7.79
C TYR A 157 9.42 -3.12 6.53
N LEU A 158 8.09 -2.96 6.49
CA LEU A 158 7.49 -2.15 5.45
C LEU A 158 8.00 -0.72 5.60
N TYR A 159 8.55 -0.18 4.53
CA TYR A 159 9.13 1.17 4.50
C TYR A 159 8.20 2.16 3.80
N ASP A 160 7.70 1.82 2.61
CA ASP A 160 6.71 2.65 1.90
C ASP A 160 5.88 1.79 0.91
N ILE A 161 4.75 2.33 0.46
CA ILE A 161 4.03 1.87 -0.74
C ILE A 161 4.18 2.94 -1.81
N MET A 162 4.77 2.54 -2.94
CA MET A 162 5.18 3.42 -4.01
C MET A 162 4.61 2.98 -5.36
N ASP A 163 4.94 3.75 -6.40
CA ASP A 163 4.64 3.44 -7.80
C ASP A 163 3.16 3.12 -8.07
N ILE A 164 2.26 3.75 -7.31
CA ILE A 164 0.81 3.61 -7.44
C ILE A 164 0.36 4.04 -8.83
N LYS A 165 -0.20 3.10 -9.57
CA LYS A 165 -0.69 3.29 -10.93
C LYS A 165 -2.12 2.76 -11.02
N LYS A 166 -3.03 3.60 -11.48
CA LYS A 166 -4.38 3.15 -11.83
C LYS A 166 -4.28 2.23 -13.03
N GLU A 167 -4.86 1.04 -12.91
CA GLU A 167 -5.03 0.13 -14.04
C GLU A 167 -6.14 0.69 -14.93
N THR A 168 -5.80 1.01 -16.17
CA THR A 168 -6.79 1.29 -17.20
C THR A 168 -7.26 -0.05 -17.73
N SER A 169 -8.53 -0.38 -17.51
CA SER A 169 -9.17 -1.45 -18.25
C SER A 169 -8.96 -1.20 -19.75
N THR A 170 -8.31 -2.14 -20.45
CA THR A 170 -8.83 -2.46 -21.78
C THR A 170 -10.31 -2.76 -21.55
N LEU A 171 -11.17 -1.95 -22.18
CA LEU A 171 -12.62 -2.05 -22.07
C LEU A 171 -13.01 -3.53 -22.11
N PHE A 172 -13.44 -4.09 -20.98
CA PHE A 172 -14.14 -5.37 -20.98
C PHE A 172 -15.43 -5.11 -21.76
N GLN A 173 -15.39 -5.40 -23.06
CA GLN A 173 -16.60 -5.53 -23.84
C GLN A 173 -17.32 -6.76 -23.29
N SER A 174 -18.55 -6.50 -22.83
CA SER A 174 -19.56 -7.46 -22.40
C SER A 174 -19.70 -8.65 -23.32
#